data_AF-E9AJK6-F1
#
_entry.id   AF-E9AJK6-F1
#
_cell.length_a   1.000
_cell.length_b   1.000
_cell.length_c   1.000
_cell.angle_alpha   90.00
_cell.angle_beta   90.00
_cell.angle_gamma   90.00
#
_symmetry.space_group_name_H-M   'P 1'
#
loop_
_entity.id
_entity.type
_entity.pdbx_description
1 polymer ?
#
loop_
_entity_poly.entity_id
_entity_poly.type
_entity_poly.pdbx_seq_one_letter_code
_entity_poly.pdbx_strand_id
1 'polypeptide(L)'
;MVRVDPICTAIHFAPILVLLTVHCSSGRWPSDADCAARVMRHGFSVNLFAKRPGRVLTHLFVHISSNHLLTNVLSFAATLAEFGDVADTAAEGAVARRWTTSRDDEEPSASRGVAGSSAAQRMASEMRAVLGQRSRVQACARSAGAFFVWAVGGAVGGLCSQMLYNNFTLALRRECAARAAAAAADVKCKVVSSASDGHILESLSKVAEALRQRAEACSSNLAVSAQEAVDNAMLMCGASAGICALSGFSAAYHGRSITAFCLVVPEALLLAKDLINRYIALLAPSLGATDYAAEAERRALQSTWRILMPTQTVGHAAHVGGFVVGWGMGYCWLWVRKSRRLRLTQSRRRVAQWLPRPGTQVYVRVRSRF
;
A
#
# COMPACT_ATOMS: atom_id res chain seq x y z
N MET A 1 12.07 35.71 0.82
CA MET A 1 10.95 35.23 -0.02
C MET A 1 11.36 33.97 -0.77
N VAL A 2 10.53 32.93 -0.75
CA VAL A 2 10.71 31.71 -1.56
C VAL A 2 10.23 32.05 -2.98
N ARG A 3 11.13 32.09 -3.98
CA ARG A 3 10.72 32.14 -5.39
C ARG A 3 10.36 30.71 -5.82
N VAL A 4 9.06 30.44 -5.88
CA VAL A 4 8.52 29.22 -6.48
C VAL A 4 8.38 29.48 -7.99
N ASP A 5 9.01 28.66 -8.83
CA ASP A 5 8.77 28.72 -10.27
C ASP A 5 7.40 28.08 -10.57
N PRO A 6 6.40 28.85 -11.05
CA PRO A 6 5.06 28.33 -11.30
C PRO A 6 5.06 27.19 -12.32
N ILE A 7 6.00 27.17 -13.26
CA ILE A 7 6.11 26.12 -14.28
C ILE A 7 6.59 24.82 -13.65
N CYS A 8 7.60 24.88 -12.77
CA CYS A 8 8.07 23.70 -12.06
C CYS A 8 6.98 23.13 -11.14
N THR A 9 6.21 23.99 -10.48
CA THR A 9 5.04 23.58 -9.68
C THR A 9 3.97 22.91 -10.54
N ALA A 10 3.66 23.46 -11.71
CA ALA A 10 2.69 22.85 -12.63
C ALA A 10 3.15 21.46 -13.11
N ILE A 11 4.43 21.31 -13.45
CA ILE A 11 5.01 20.00 -13.84
C ILE A 11 4.93 19.01 -12.68
N HIS A 12 5.20 19.47 -11.46
CA HIS A 12 5.16 18.64 -10.25
C HIS A 12 3.78 18.04 -9.99
N PHE A 13 2.72 18.80 -10.22
CA PHE A 13 1.33 18.34 -10.09
C PHE A 13 0.71 17.77 -11.37
N ALA A 14 1.48 17.63 -12.45
CA ALA A 14 1.01 17.04 -13.70
C ALA A 14 0.32 15.67 -13.55
N PRO A 15 0.71 14.75 -12.64
CA PRO A 15 -0.02 13.50 -12.41
C PRO A 15 -1.50 13.70 -12.05
N ILE A 16 -1.82 14.74 -11.28
CA ILE A 16 -3.19 15.08 -10.92
C ILE A 16 -3.95 15.59 -12.14
N LEU A 17 -3.31 16.43 -12.95
CA LEU A 17 -3.91 16.91 -14.20
C LEU A 17 -4.26 15.74 -15.12
N VAL A 18 -3.38 14.75 -15.26
CA VAL A 18 -3.66 13.53 -16.04
C VAL A 18 -4.90 12.81 -15.50
N LEU A 19 -5.00 12.61 -14.18
CA LEU A 19 -6.19 12.01 -13.54
C LEU A 19 -7.48 12.78 -13.84
N LEU A 20 -7.44 14.11 -13.71
CA LEU A 20 -8.59 14.98 -14.00
C LEU A 20 -8.96 14.95 -15.48
N THR A 21 -7.98 14.97 -16.39
CA THR A 21 -8.22 14.89 -17.84
C THR A 21 -8.86 13.55 -18.21
N VAL A 22 -8.41 12.43 -17.63
CA VAL A 22 -9.02 11.13 -17.86
C VAL A 22 -10.44 11.07 -17.28
N HIS A 23 -10.66 11.65 -16.09
CA HIS A 23 -11.99 11.72 -15.49
C HIS A 23 -12.97 12.53 -16.35
N CYS A 24 -12.51 13.65 -16.92
CA CYS A 24 -13.28 14.51 -17.81
C CYS A 24 -13.12 14.15 -19.30
N SER A 25 -12.71 12.91 -19.64
CA SER A 25 -12.42 12.49 -21.02
C SER A 25 -13.58 12.66 -22.01
N SER A 26 -14.82 12.76 -21.52
CA SER A 26 -16.00 13.06 -22.33
C SER A 26 -16.25 14.56 -22.57
N GLY A 27 -15.29 15.42 -22.23
CA GLY A 27 -15.41 16.88 -22.36
C GLY A 27 -16.31 17.55 -21.31
N ARG A 28 -16.88 16.77 -20.37
CA ARG A 28 -17.70 17.24 -19.26
C ARG A 28 -17.38 16.49 -17.98
N TRP A 29 -17.75 17.07 -16.84
CA TRP A 29 -17.72 16.37 -15.56
C TRP A 29 -18.77 15.23 -15.59
N PRO A 30 -18.36 13.96 -15.35
CA PRO A 30 -19.29 12.83 -15.42
C PRO A 30 -20.26 12.83 -14.24
N SER A 31 -21.49 12.34 -14.46
CA SER A 31 -22.41 12.05 -13.36
C SER A 31 -21.94 10.82 -12.57
N ASP A 32 -22.44 10.62 -11.35
CA ASP A 32 -22.11 9.41 -10.57
C ASP A 32 -22.57 8.12 -11.27
N ALA A 33 -23.67 8.19 -12.04
CA ALA A 33 -24.11 7.08 -12.88
C ALA A 33 -23.12 6.78 -14.02
N ASP A 34 -22.57 7.81 -14.66
CA ASP A 34 -21.52 7.67 -15.67
C ASP A 34 -20.24 7.07 -15.05
N CYS A 35 -19.90 7.49 -13.83
CA CYS A 35 -18.77 6.96 -13.08
C CYS A 35 -18.95 5.47 -12.77
N ALA A 36 -20.12 5.08 -12.25
CA ALA A 36 -20.46 3.68 -12.00
C ALA A 36 -20.40 2.85 -13.29
N ALA A 37 -20.96 3.33 -14.39
CA ALA A 37 -20.90 2.63 -15.68
C ALA A 37 -19.45 2.46 -16.19
N ARG A 38 -18.59 3.46 -16.00
CA ARG A 38 -17.15 3.36 -16.33
C ARG A 38 -16.44 2.36 -15.43
N VAL A 39 -16.75 2.33 -14.13
CA VAL A 39 -16.22 1.31 -13.21
C VAL A 39 -16.66 -0.09 -13.64
N MET A 40 -17.92 -0.29 -14.04
CA MET A 40 -18.38 -1.58 -14.57
C MET A 40 -17.67 -2.01 -15.86
N ARG A 41 -17.31 -1.06 -16.74
CA ARG A 41 -16.67 -1.36 -18.05
C ARG A 41 -15.15 -1.47 -17.99
N HIS A 42 -14.52 -0.65 -17.15
CA HIS A 42 -13.07 -0.41 -17.13
C HIS A 42 -12.44 -0.60 -15.75
N GLY A 43 -13.25 -0.87 -14.72
CA GLY A 43 -12.75 -1.28 -13.42
C GLY A 43 -12.07 -2.65 -13.50
N PHE A 44 -11.37 -2.98 -12.43
CA PHE A 44 -10.61 -4.21 -12.33
C PHE A 44 -11.52 -5.33 -11.81
N SER A 45 -11.49 -6.49 -12.46
CA SER A 45 -11.92 -7.76 -11.86
C SER A 45 -10.90 -8.85 -12.21
N VAL A 46 -10.82 -9.89 -11.39
CA VAL A 46 -9.85 -10.99 -11.55
C VAL A 46 -10.03 -11.68 -12.92
N ASN A 47 -11.29 -11.90 -13.32
CA ASN A 47 -11.62 -12.46 -14.63
C ASN A 47 -11.21 -11.54 -15.79
N LEU A 48 -11.31 -10.23 -15.60
CA LEU A 48 -10.89 -9.26 -16.62
C LEU A 48 -9.37 -9.19 -16.75
N PHE A 49 -8.64 -9.32 -15.62
CA PHE A 49 -7.18 -9.36 -15.58
C PHE A 49 -6.62 -10.57 -16.32
N ALA A 50 -7.16 -11.77 -16.05
CA ALA A 50 -6.75 -13.00 -16.71
C ALA A 50 -6.85 -12.91 -18.23
N LYS A 51 -7.87 -12.19 -18.74
CA LYS A 51 -8.08 -11.99 -20.19
C LYS A 51 -7.26 -10.84 -20.76
N ARG A 52 -7.06 -9.75 -20.00
CA ARG A 52 -6.47 -8.48 -20.48
C ARG A 52 -5.66 -7.81 -19.37
N PRO A 53 -4.41 -8.23 -19.12
CA PRO A 53 -3.60 -7.73 -17.99
C PRO A 53 -3.31 -6.22 -18.09
N GLY A 54 -3.24 -5.66 -19.29
CA GLY A 54 -3.03 -4.21 -19.48
C GLY A 54 -4.13 -3.30 -18.91
N ARG A 55 -5.33 -3.85 -18.62
CA ARG A 55 -6.43 -3.08 -18.01
C ARG A 55 -6.23 -2.73 -16.53
N VAL A 56 -5.20 -3.29 -15.90
CA VAL A 56 -4.76 -2.88 -14.56
C VAL A 56 -4.41 -1.40 -14.53
N LEU A 57 -3.77 -0.90 -15.59
CA LEU A 57 -3.39 0.51 -15.66
C LEU A 57 -4.62 1.41 -15.80
N THR A 58 -5.62 1.00 -16.58
CA THR A 58 -6.85 1.81 -16.73
C THR A 58 -7.61 1.95 -15.42
N HIS A 59 -7.59 0.91 -14.58
CA HIS A 59 -8.22 0.91 -13.26
C HIS A 59 -7.65 1.95 -12.27
N LEU A 60 -6.41 2.40 -12.47
CA LEU A 60 -5.81 3.49 -11.68
C LEU A 60 -6.49 4.84 -11.93
N PHE A 61 -7.25 4.98 -13.02
CA PHE A 61 -7.88 6.25 -13.41
C PHE A 61 -9.40 6.26 -13.30
N VAL A 62 -10.01 5.12 -12.95
CA VAL A 62 -11.47 5.03 -12.83
C VAL A 62 -11.87 5.22 -11.36
N HIS A 63 -12.81 6.13 -11.13
CA HIS A 63 -13.35 6.45 -9.81
C HIS A 63 -14.86 6.20 -9.81
N ILE A 64 -15.39 5.71 -8.70
CA ILE A 64 -16.82 5.37 -8.56
C ILE A 64 -17.73 6.59 -8.41
N SER A 65 -17.19 7.70 -7.91
CA SER A 65 -17.92 8.96 -7.75
C SER A 65 -16.99 10.17 -7.79
N SER A 66 -17.59 11.34 -7.96
CA SER A 66 -16.88 12.63 -7.95
C SER A 66 -16.24 12.93 -6.59
N ASN A 67 -16.93 12.59 -5.49
CA ASN A 67 -16.41 12.74 -4.13
C ASN A 67 -15.19 11.86 -3.92
N HIS A 68 -15.24 10.61 -4.38
CA HIS A 68 -14.13 9.68 -4.28
C HIS A 68 -12.91 10.15 -5.09
N LEU A 69 -13.12 10.73 -6.27
CA LEU A 69 -12.04 11.39 -7.02
C LEU A 69 -11.45 12.55 -6.24
N LEU A 70 -12.27 13.44 -5.69
CA LEU A 70 -11.80 14.64 -4.99
C LEU A 70 -10.91 14.27 -3.79
N THR A 71 -11.32 13.29 -2.99
CA THR A 71 -10.50 12.76 -1.90
C THR A 71 -9.15 12.25 -2.42
N ASN A 72 -9.15 11.46 -3.49
CA ASN A 72 -7.90 10.96 -4.08
C ASN A 72 -7.04 12.09 -4.65
N VAL A 73 -7.61 13.12 -5.27
CA VAL A 73 -6.88 14.29 -5.77
C VAL A 73 -6.20 15.04 -4.63
N LEU A 74 -6.91 15.28 -3.52
CA LEU A 74 -6.36 15.96 -2.34
C LEU A 74 -5.24 15.14 -1.68
N SER A 75 -5.46 13.83 -1.50
CA SER A 75 -4.43 12.93 -0.96
C SER A 75 -3.21 12.82 -1.89
N PHE A 76 -3.43 12.84 -3.21
CA PHE A 76 -2.35 12.83 -4.19
C PHE A 76 -1.59 14.17 -4.17
N ALA A 77 -2.27 15.30 -4.02
CA ALA A 77 -1.62 16.59 -3.88
C ALA A 77 -0.74 16.65 -2.62
N ALA A 78 -1.24 16.17 -1.49
CA ALA A 78 -0.50 16.12 -0.23
C ALA A 78 0.75 15.23 -0.34
N THR A 79 0.62 14.04 -0.94
CA THR A 79 1.75 13.13 -1.12
C THR A 79 2.76 13.65 -2.14
N LEU A 80 2.32 14.28 -3.24
CA LEU A 80 3.22 14.95 -4.17
C LEU A 80 3.96 16.10 -3.50
N ALA A 81 3.29 16.90 -2.66
CA ALA A 81 3.97 17.96 -1.90
C ALA A 81 5.10 17.38 -1.01
N GLU A 82 4.90 16.21 -0.41
CA GLU A 82 5.98 15.52 0.31
C GLU A 82 7.00 14.83 -0.60
N PHE A 83 6.71 14.59 -1.88
CA PHE A 83 7.58 13.94 -2.84
C PHE A 83 8.58 14.95 -3.44
N GLY A 84 9.63 15.31 -2.69
CA GLY A 84 10.50 16.45 -3.03
C GLY A 84 11.97 16.31 -2.61
N ASP A 85 12.78 17.31 -2.96
CA ASP A 85 14.24 17.26 -2.81
C ASP A 85 14.67 16.98 -1.37
N VAL A 86 15.61 16.04 -1.24
CA VAL A 86 16.42 15.91 -0.03
C VAL A 86 17.57 16.88 -0.26
N ALA A 87 17.69 17.91 0.58
CA ALA A 87 18.98 18.56 0.72
C ALA A 87 20.01 17.44 0.93
N ASP A 88 20.98 17.30 0.02
CA ASP A 88 21.89 16.15 -0.12
C ASP A 88 22.54 15.68 1.21
N THR A 89 22.44 16.48 2.27
CA THR A 89 22.91 16.23 3.63
C THR A 89 22.02 15.30 4.49
N ALA A 90 20.70 15.21 4.28
CA ALA A 90 19.82 14.50 5.22
C ALA A 90 19.72 12.99 4.98
N ALA A 91 19.70 12.52 3.72
CA ALA A 91 19.72 11.10 3.40
C ALA A 91 21.08 10.45 3.73
N GLU A 92 22.18 11.20 3.60
CA GLU A 92 23.52 10.77 4.01
C GLU A 92 23.62 10.72 5.55
N GLY A 93 23.03 11.68 6.26
CA GLY A 93 23.00 11.71 7.72
C GLY A 93 22.06 10.69 8.38
N ALA A 94 20.96 10.27 7.72
CA ALA A 94 20.02 9.29 8.27
C ALA A 94 20.50 7.84 8.08
N VAL A 95 21.17 7.55 6.96
CA VAL A 95 21.80 6.23 6.74
C VAL A 95 23.07 6.08 7.57
N ALA A 96 23.84 7.16 7.78
CA ALA A 96 24.97 7.16 8.69
C ALA A 96 24.53 6.96 10.16
N ARG A 97 23.54 7.75 10.64
CA ARG A 97 23.05 7.64 12.03
C ARG A 97 22.45 6.29 12.38
N ARG A 98 21.79 5.60 11.43
CA ARG A 98 21.21 4.28 11.68
C ARG A 98 22.25 3.15 11.75
N TRP A 99 23.47 3.40 11.28
CA TRP A 99 24.58 2.43 11.33
C TRP A 99 25.63 2.79 12.40
N THR A 100 25.68 4.03 12.88
CA THR A 100 26.62 4.44 13.94
C THR A 100 26.09 4.27 15.36
N THR A 101 24.81 3.95 15.58
CA THR A 101 24.28 3.58 16.92
C THR A 101 24.75 2.18 17.40
N SER A 102 25.86 1.67 16.88
CA SER A 102 26.51 0.44 17.33
C SER A 102 27.97 0.68 17.78
N ARG A 103 28.47 1.91 17.77
CA ARG A 103 29.85 2.14 18.23
C ARG A 103 30.09 3.56 18.75
N ASP A 104 30.30 3.58 20.06
CA ASP A 104 30.97 4.56 20.90
C ASP A 104 30.25 5.91 21.15
N ASP A 105 29.89 6.06 22.44
CA ASP A 105 29.57 7.29 23.13
C ASP A 105 30.74 8.27 23.06
N GLU A 106 30.49 9.51 22.61
CA GLU A 106 31.10 10.72 23.16
C GLU A 106 30.41 11.96 22.57
N GLU A 107 29.66 12.69 23.42
CA GLU A 107 29.27 14.08 23.15
C GLU A 107 30.51 14.98 23.21
N PRO A 108 30.51 16.10 22.47
CA PRO A 108 30.59 17.35 23.23
C PRO A 108 29.63 18.46 22.76
N SER A 109 29.33 19.28 23.76
CA SER A 109 28.42 20.41 23.85
C SER A 109 28.85 21.68 23.09
N ALA A 110 27.84 22.52 22.77
CA ALA A 110 27.80 23.98 22.52
C ALA A 110 26.88 24.27 21.31
N SER A 111 25.98 25.26 21.26
CA SER A 111 25.76 26.48 22.05
C SER A 111 24.31 26.96 21.82
N ARG A 112 23.68 27.51 22.87
CA ARG A 112 22.39 28.23 22.81
C ARG A 112 22.45 29.40 21.82
N GLY A 113 21.47 29.48 20.92
CA GLY A 113 21.28 30.63 20.03
C GLY A 113 19.84 30.75 19.48
N VAL A 114 19.10 31.71 20.02
CA VAL A 114 17.94 32.44 19.44
C VAL A 114 16.75 31.59 18.94
N ALA A 115 15.74 31.45 19.80
CA ALA A 115 14.52 30.68 19.59
C ALA A 115 13.44 31.35 18.70
N GLY A 116 13.66 32.56 18.16
CA GLY A 116 12.63 33.33 17.43
C GLY A 116 12.62 33.21 15.90
N SER A 117 13.75 32.97 15.24
CA SER A 117 13.85 32.96 13.76
C SER A 117 13.80 31.55 13.14
N SER A 118 13.93 30.52 13.97
CA SER A 118 14.22 29.16 13.51
C SER A 118 13.03 28.45 12.88
N ALA A 119 11.79 28.74 13.31
CA ALA A 119 10.59 28.09 12.77
C ALA A 119 10.25 28.62 11.37
N ALA A 120 10.29 29.94 11.16
CA ALA A 120 10.06 30.53 9.84
C ALA A 120 11.21 30.21 8.85
N GLN A 121 12.46 30.16 9.32
CA GLN A 121 13.59 29.70 8.49
C GLN A 121 13.54 28.19 8.20
N ARG A 122 13.09 27.35 9.14
CA ARG A 122 12.83 25.92 8.89
C ARG A 122 11.68 25.72 7.93
N MET A 123 10.56 26.38 8.13
CA MET A 123 9.41 26.28 7.24
C MET A 123 9.77 26.78 5.83
N ALA A 124 10.54 27.86 5.72
CA ALA A 124 11.03 28.35 4.44
C ALA A 124 12.10 27.45 3.79
N SER A 125 12.91 26.71 4.55
CA SER A 125 13.88 25.73 4.03
C SER A 125 13.22 24.40 3.67
N GLU A 126 12.22 23.97 4.43
CA GLU A 126 11.35 22.82 4.14
C GLU A 126 10.51 23.08 2.90
N MET A 127 9.88 24.25 2.76
CA MET A 127 9.19 24.66 1.53
C MET A 127 10.15 24.72 0.33
N ARG A 128 11.41 25.15 0.53
CA ARG A 128 12.44 25.12 -0.51
C ARG A 128 12.89 23.69 -0.87
N ALA A 129 12.89 22.76 0.08
CA ALA A 129 13.17 21.35 -0.17
C ALA A 129 11.97 20.64 -0.83
N VAL A 130 10.75 21.09 -0.53
CA VAL A 130 9.49 20.57 -1.09
C VAL A 130 9.26 21.07 -2.52
N LEU A 131 9.49 22.36 -2.79
CA LEU A 131 9.15 23.00 -4.09
C LEU A 131 10.36 23.50 -4.90
N GLY A 132 11.56 23.49 -4.33
CA GLY A 132 12.75 24.08 -4.96
C GLY A 132 13.38 23.19 -6.01
N GLN A 133 12.72 23.01 -7.14
CA GLN A 133 13.35 22.45 -8.33
C GLN A 133 14.21 23.52 -9.00
N ARG A 134 15.51 23.22 -9.19
CA ARG A 134 16.47 24.14 -9.81
C ARG A 134 16.38 24.18 -11.34
N SER A 135 15.71 23.20 -11.95
CA SER A 135 15.50 23.14 -13.41
C SER A 135 14.21 22.42 -13.80
N ARG A 136 13.62 22.82 -14.94
CA ARG A 136 12.43 22.18 -15.53
C ARG A 136 12.65 20.72 -15.92
N VAL A 137 13.87 20.36 -16.33
CA VAL A 137 14.20 18.96 -16.67
C VAL A 137 14.15 18.07 -15.44
N GLN A 138 14.68 18.56 -14.31
CA GLN A 138 14.59 17.87 -13.02
C GLN A 138 13.13 17.76 -12.55
N ALA A 139 12.31 18.79 -12.81
CA ALA A 139 10.87 18.74 -12.59
C ALA A 139 10.20 17.60 -13.34
N CYS A 140 10.44 17.52 -14.65
CA CYS A 140 9.86 16.49 -15.52
C CYS A 140 10.30 15.09 -15.08
N ALA A 141 11.59 14.88 -14.83
CA ALA A 141 12.11 13.58 -14.40
C ALA A 141 11.50 13.13 -13.06
N ARG A 142 11.30 14.07 -12.11
CA ARG A 142 10.66 13.78 -10.83
C ARG A 142 9.18 13.45 -10.98
N SER A 143 8.46 14.27 -11.73
CA SER A 143 7.03 14.05 -12.01
C SER A 143 6.80 12.71 -12.70
N ALA A 144 7.64 12.37 -13.69
CA ALA A 144 7.62 11.06 -14.34
C ALA A 144 7.95 9.91 -13.37
N GLY A 145 8.93 10.09 -12.49
CA GLY A 145 9.25 9.11 -11.44
C GLY A 145 8.11 8.90 -10.44
N ALA A 146 7.47 9.98 -10.00
CA ALA A 146 6.30 9.93 -9.12
C ALA A 146 5.14 9.20 -9.81
N PHE A 147 4.85 9.54 -11.06
CA PHE A 147 3.82 8.87 -11.85
C PHE A 147 4.12 7.38 -12.05
N PHE A 148 5.39 7.01 -12.27
CA PHE A 148 5.82 5.62 -12.38
C PHE A 148 5.62 4.86 -11.07
N VAL A 149 6.04 5.42 -9.93
CA VAL A 149 5.84 4.81 -8.61
C VAL A 149 4.36 4.65 -8.30
N TRP A 150 3.56 5.67 -8.55
CA TRP A 150 2.11 5.64 -8.38
C TRP A 150 1.47 4.53 -9.21
N ALA A 151 1.79 4.48 -10.51
CA ALA A 151 1.19 3.52 -11.43
C ALA A 151 1.61 2.09 -11.12
N VAL A 152 2.91 1.82 -10.98
CA VAL A 152 3.44 0.48 -10.74
C VAL A 152 3.10 0.00 -9.34
N GLY A 153 3.30 0.84 -8.32
CA GLY A 153 3.03 0.47 -6.94
C GLY A 153 1.53 0.30 -6.66
N GLY A 154 0.69 1.15 -7.24
CA GLY A 154 -0.77 0.99 -7.16
C GLY A 154 -1.26 -0.27 -7.87
N ALA A 155 -0.76 -0.52 -9.08
CA ALA A 155 -1.10 -1.70 -9.86
C ALA A 155 -0.65 -3.00 -9.19
N VAL A 156 0.64 -3.11 -8.87
CA VAL A 156 1.22 -4.36 -8.33
C VAL A 156 0.83 -4.53 -6.87
N GLY A 157 1.10 -3.53 -6.03
CA GLY A 157 0.87 -3.62 -4.59
C GLY A 157 -0.59 -3.70 -4.22
N GLY A 158 -1.42 -2.85 -4.86
CA GLY A 158 -2.86 -2.84 -4.65
C GLY A 158 -3.49 -4.18 -5.01
N LEU A 159 -3.28 -4.65 -6.24
CA LEU A 159 -3.91 -5.88 -6.72
C LEU A 159 -3.40 -7.13 -6.02
N CYS A 160 -2.09 -7.28 -5.84
CA CYS A 160 -1.54 -8.48 -5.20
C CYS A 160 -2.06 -8.64 -3.77
N SER A 161 -2.15 -7.54 -3.02
CA SER A 161 -2.59 -7.60 -1.62
C SER A 161 -4.10 -7.79 -1.49
N GLN A 162 -4.88 -7.23 -2.41
CA GLN A 162 -6.31 -7.55 -2.53
C GLN A 162 -6.54 -9.04 -2.83
N MET A 163 -5.83 -9.59 -3.83
CA MET A 163 -5.94 -11.00 -4.17
C MET A 163 -5.52 -11.90 -3.00
N LEU A 164 -4.46 -11.53 -2.29
CA LEU A 164 -4.01 -12.24 -1.09
C LEU A 164 -5.10 -12.24 -0.01
N TYR A 165 -5.69 -11.08 0.28
CA TYR A 165 -6.75 -10.93 1.28
C TYR A 165 -8.01 -11.71 0.91
N ASN A 166 -8.42 -11.67 -0.36
CA ASN A 166 -9.58 -12.43 -0.85
C ASN A 166 -9.31 -13.94 -0.77
N ASN A 167 -8.14 -14.40 -1.24
CA ASN A 167 -7.75 -15.81 -1.15
C ASN A 167 -7.71 -16.29 0.30
N PHE A 168 -7.19 -15.47 1.22
CA PHE A 168 -7.17 -15.78 2.65
C PHE A 168 -8.58 -15.91 3.22
N THR A 169 -9.46 -14.94 2.94
CA THR A 169 -10.87 -14.98 3.37
C THR A 169 -11.58 -16.21 2.82
N LEU A 170 -11.37 -16.53 1.54
CA LEU A 170 -11.97 -17.68 0.89
C LEU A 170 -11.46 -19.00 1.50
N ALA A 171 -10.16 -19.10 1.80
CA ALA A 171 -9.57 -20.25 2.47
C ALA A 171 -10.19 -20.47 3.86
N LEU A 172 -10.32 -19.43 4.68
CA LEU A 172 -10.96 -19.51 5.99
C LEU A 172 -12.42 -20.00 5.88
N ARG A 173 -13.18 -19.48 4.92
CA ARG A 173 -14.57 -19.91 4.70
C ARG A 173 -14.67 -21.36 4.24
N ARG A 174 -13.76 -21.82 3.37
CA ARG A 174 -13.70 -23.22 2.92
C ARG A 174 -13.37 -24.15 4.08
N GLU A 175 -12.46 -23.75 4.96
CA GLU A 175 -12.13 -24.53 6.17
C GLU A 175 -13.33 -24.60 7.14
N CYS A 176 -14.01 -23.47 7.36
CA CYS A 176 -15.25 -23.43 8.16
C CYS A 176 -16.34 -24.34 7.57
N ALA A 177 -16.56 -24.28 6.25
CA ALA A 177 -17.51 -25.15 5.56
C ALA A 177 -17.13 -26.63 5.67
N ALA A 178 -15.85 -26.98 5.58
CA ALA A 178 -15.36 -28.34 5.76
C ALA A 178 -15.61 -28.86 7.19
N ARG A 179 -15.37 -28.03 8.22
CA ARG A 179 -15.66 -28.37 9.62
C ARG A 179 -17.16 -28.58 9.87
N ALA A 180 -18.01 -27.69 9.34
CA ALA A 180 -19.46 -27.82 9.45
C ALA A 180 -19.97 -29.08 8.73
N ALA A 181 -19.43 -29.40 7.55
CA ALA A 181 -19.77 -30.63 6.83
C ALA A 181 -19.34 -31.89 7.59
N ALA A 182 -18.14 -31.90 8.19
CA ALA A 182 -17.66 -32.99 9.02
C ALA A 182 -18.53 -33.19 10.27
N ALA A 183 -18.91 -32.10 10.96
CA ALA A 183 -19.82 -32.15 12.10
C ALA A 183 -21.21 -32.70 11.72
N ALA A 184 -21.77 -32.25 10.59
CA ALA A 184 -23.04 -32.78 10.09
C ALA A 184 -22.96 -34.27 9.72
N ALA A 185 -21.83 -34.74 9.19
CA ALA A 185 -21.60 -36.15 8.88
C ALA A 185 -21.48 -37.01 10.16
N ASP A 186 -20.73 -36.54 11.16
CA ASP A 186 -20.57 -37.20 12.46
C ASP A 186 -21.93 -37.36 13.19
N VAL A 187 -22.74 -36.29 13.22
CA VAL A 187 -24.09 -36.37 13.81
C VAL A 187 -24.99 -37.32 13.02
N LYS A 188 -24.92 -37.34 11.69
CA LYS A 188 -25.68 -38.31 10.87
C LYS A 188 -25.30 -39.76 11.22
N CYS A 189 -24.01 -40.07 11.37
CA CYS A 189 -23.55 -41.40 11.77
C CYS A 189 -24.07 -41.78 13.17
N LYS A 190 -24.00 -40.86 14.14
CA LYS A 190 -24.48 -41.06 15.52
C LYS A 190 -26.00 -41.26 15.59
N VAL A 191 -26.77 -40.55 14.77
CA VAL A 191 -28.23 -40.73 14.68
C VAL A 191 -28.59 -42.11 14.11
N VAL A 192 -27.88 -42.56 13.06
CA VAL A 192 -28.11 -43.88 12.45
C VAL A 192 -27.76 -45.01 13.42
N SER A 193 -26.69 -44.89 14.20
CA SER A 193 -26.30 -45.91 15.19
C SER A 193 -27.20 -45.94 16.44
N SER A 194 -27.90 -44.84 16.76
CA SER A 194 -28.70 -44.68 17.98
C SER A 194 -30.20 -44.96 17.79
N ALA A 195 -30.67 -45.25 16.57
CA ALA A 195 -32.08 -45.50 16.27
C ALA A 195 -32.68 -46.77 16.92
N SER A 196 -31.88 -47.49 17.72
CA SER A 196 -32.27 -48.73 18.41
C SER A 196 -32.81 -48.54 19.83
N ASP A 197 -32.63 -47.36 20.46
CA ASP A 197 -32.98 -47.15 21.88
C ASP A 197 -34.19 -46.23 22.03
N GLY A 198 -35.31 -46.77 22.54
CA GLY A 198 -36.67 -46.23 22.51
C GLY A 198 -36.98 -44.95 23.32
N HIS A 199 -36.06 -43.99 23.47
CA HIS A 199 -36.29 -42.72 24.14
C HIS A 199 -36.68 -41.60 23.14
N ILE A 200 -37.97 -41.23 23.13
CA ILE A 200 -38.56 -40.26 22.18
C ILE A 200 -37.96 -38.84 22.31
N LEU A 201 -37.76 -38.36 23.55
CA LEU A 201 -37.29 -36.99 23.81
C LEU A 201 -35.81 -36.79 23.42
N GLU A 202 -34.99 -37.83 23.63
CA GLU A 202 -33.60 -37.87 23.21
C GLU A 202 -33.46 -38.05 21.68
N SER A 203 -34.41 -38.75 21.07
CA SER A 203 -34.48 -38.86 19.60
C SER A 203 -34.82 -37.50 18.95
N LEU A 204 -35.75 -36.72 19.53
CA LEU A 204 -36.09 -35.38 19.05
C LEU A 204 -34.93 -34.39 19.19
N SER A 205 -34.19 -34.41 20.30
CA SER A 205 -33.01 -33.55 20.48
C SER A 205 -31.88 -33.88 19.51
N LYS A 206 -31.63 -35.17 19.24
CA LYS A 206 -30.67 -35.64 18.23
C LYS A 206 -31.07 -35.22 16.81
N VAL A 207 -32.36 -35.30 16.47
CA VAL A 207 -32.89 -34.83 15.17
C VAL A 207 -32.77 -33.31 15.03
N ALA A 208 -33.08 -32.55 16.08
CA ALA A 208 -32.92 -31.10 16.09
C ALA A 208 -31.45 -30.68 15.89
N GLU A 209 -30.51 -31.36 16.56
CA GLU A 209 -29.08 -31.11 16.39
C GLU A 209 -28.60 -31.50 14.98
N ALA A 210 -29.09 -32.61 14.41
CA ALA A 210 -28.78 -33.00 13.03
C ALA A 210 -29.29 -31.97 12.00
N LEU A 211 -30.48 -31.40 12.22
CA LEU A 211 -31.02 -30.33 11.38
C LEU A 211 -30.20 -29.04 11.53
N ARG A 212 -29.82 -28.67 12.75
CA ARG A 212 -28.97 -27.49 13.02
C ARG A 212 -27.63 -27.59 12.30
N GLN A 213 -26.94 -28.72 12.45
CA GLN A 213 -25.64 -28.97 11.81
C GLN A 213 -25.73 -28.99 10.28
N ARG A 214 -26.82 -29.54 9.71
CA ARG A 214 -27.07 -29.49 8.26
C ARG A 214 -27.35 -28.08 7.77
N ALA A 215 -28.14 -27.30 8.51
CA ALA A 215 -28.42 -25.91 8.17
C ALA A 215 -27.12 -25.08 8.21
N GLU A 216 -26.26 -25.30 9.19
CA GLU A 216 -24.95 -24.67 9.32
C GLU A 216 -24.02 -25.05 8.16
N ALA A 217 -23.92 -26.33 7.80
CA ALA A 217 -23.15 -26.77 6.63
C ALA A 217 -23.66 -26.18 5.30
N CYS A 218 -24.97 -26.07 5.13
CA CYS A 218 -25.57 -25.43 3.96
C CYS A 218 -25.25 -23.93 3.90
N SER A 219 -25.43 -23.23 5.02
CA SER A 219 -25.13 -21.80 5.16
C SER A 219 -23.67 -21.49 4.84
N SER A 220 -22.74 -22.29 5.38
CA SER A 220 -21.30 -22.11 5.15
C SER A 220 -20.91 -22.33 3.69
N ASN A 221 -21.48 -23.33 3.01
CA ASN A 221 -21.25 -23.55 1.57
C ASN A 221 -21.82 -22.42 0.70
N LEU A 222 -22.98 -21.88 1.06
CA LEU A 222 -23.55 -20.71 0.40
C LEU A 222 -22.65 -19.48 0.60
N ALA A 223 -22.10 -19.29 1.79
CA ALA A 223 -21.17 -18.20 2.08
C ALA A 223 -19.85 -18.30 1.29
N VAL A 224 -19.35 -19.52 1.02
CA VAL A 224 -18.20 -19.75 0.11
C VAL A 224 -18.57 -19.34 -1.31
N SER A 225 -19.69 -19.85 -1.83
CA SER A 225 -20.15 -19.58 -3.20
C SER A 225 -20.40 -18.09 -3.43
N ALA A 226 -20.99 -17.42 -2.45
CA ALA A 226 -21.21 -15.98 -2.48
C ALA A 226 -19.89 -15.19 -2.48
N GLN A 227 -18.90 -15.60 -1.67
CA GLN A 227 -17.58 -14.96 -1.67
C GLN A 227 -16.90 -15.10 -3.03
N GLU A 228 -16.95 -16.28 -3.64
CA GLU A 228 -16.37 -16.51 -4.97
C GLU A 228 -17.05 -15.66 -6.04
N ALA A 229 -18.37 -15.54 -6.01
CA ALA A 229 -19.11 -14.67 -6.93
C ALA A 229 -18.71 -13.21 -6.74
N VAL A 230 -18.55 -12.77 -5.50
CA VAL A 230 -18.16 -11.39 -5.18
C VAL A 230 -16.72 -11.11 -5.57
N ASP A 231 -15.76 -11.98 -5.25
CA ASP A 231 -14.35 -11.82 -5.63
C ASP A 231 -14.20 -11.69 -7.16
N ASN A 232 -15.06 -12.36 -7.92
CA ASN A 232 -15.12 -12.28 -9.38
C ASN A 232 -15.76 -11.00 -9.91
N ALA A 233 -16.69 -10.40 -9.17
CA ALA A 233 -17.44 -9.20 -9.55
C ALA A 233 -16.87 -7.91 -8.95
N MET A 234 -15.92 -8.02 -8.03
CA MET A 234 -15.45 -6.91 -7.23
C MET A 234 -14.71 -5.88 -8.08
N LEU A 235 -15.15 -4.61 -8.00
CA LEU A 235 -14.56 -3.48 -8.70
C LEU A 235 -14.02 -2.48 -7.66
N MET A 236 -12.76 -2.07 -7.81
CA MET A 236 -12.08 -1.15 -6.89
C MET A 236 -11.54 0.09 -7.64
N CYS A 237 -10.86 0.99 -6.94
CA CYS A 237 -10.06 2.05 -7.55
C CYS A 237 -8.58 1.84 -7.20
N GLY A 238 -7.72 1.79 -8.21
CA GLY A 238 -6.27 1.62 -8.00
C GLY A 238 -5.55 2.92 -7.61
N ALA A 239 -6.20 4.07 -7.80
CA ALA A 239 -5.58 5.38 -7.61
C ALA A 239 -5.08 5.59 -6.17
N SER A 240 -5.90 5.20 -5.18
CA SER A 240 -5.59 5.35 -3.77
C SER A 240 -4.47 4.41 -3.32
N ALA A 241 -4.44 3.17 -3.81
CA ALA A 241 -3.30 2.27 -3.61
C ALA A 241 -2.00 2.84 -4.21
N GLY A 242 -2.09 3.51 -5.36
CA GLY A 242 -0.95 4.23 -5.96
C GLY A 242 -0.46 5.41 -5.09
N ILE A 243 -1.37 6.13 -4.44
CA ILE A 243 -1.02 7.21 -3.50
C ILE A 243 -0.30 6.63 -2.27
N CYS A 244 -0.76 5.50 -1.74
CA CYS A 244 -0.06 4.77 -0.68
C CYS A 244 1.31 4.27 -1.13
N ALA A 245 1.47 3.85 -2.39
CA ALA A 245 2.78 3.50 -2.93
C ALA A 245 3.75 4.69 -2.99
N LEU A 246 3.26 5.87 -3.38
CA LEU A 246 4.05 7.09 -3.36
C LEU A 246 4.50 7.47 -1.95
N SER A 247 3.61 7.37 -0.95
CA SER A 247 3.98 7.65 0.43
C SER A 247 4.99 6.64 0.96
N GLY A 248 4.87 5.36 0.60
CA GLY A 248 5.86 4.32 0.92
C GLY A 248 7.23 4.59 0.31
N PHE A 249 7.27 4.97 -0.97
CA PHE A 249 8.51 5.36 -1.63
C PHE A 249 9.13 6.60 -0.96
N SER A 250 8.31 7.60 -0.62
CA SER A 250 8.79 8.81 0.07
C SER A 250 9.36 8.52 1.45
N ALA A 251 8.72 7.62 2.21
CA ALA A 251 9.24 7.18 3.50
C ALA A 251 10.58 6.45 3.38
N ALA A 252 10.74 5.56 2.40
CA ALA A 252 11.97 4.81 2.19
C ALA A 252 13.11 5.65 1.58
N TYR A 253 12.84 6.36 0.48
CA TYR A 253 13.86 7.05 -0.31
C TYR A 253 14.14 8.48 0.18
N HIS A 254 13.11 9.22 0.59
CA HIS A 254 13.23 10.62 1.03
C HIS A 254 13.29 10.77 2.56
N GLY A 255 13.03 9.70 3.33
CA GLY A 255 13.00 9.74 4.79
C GLY A 255 11.81 10.52 5.37
N ARG A 256 10.76 10.74 4.57
CA ARG A 256 9.57 11.50 4.97
C ARG A 256 8.44 10.53 5.31
N SER A 257 8.21 10.33 6.60
CA SER A 257 7.28 9.31 7.10
C SER A 257 5.93 9.85 7.58
N ILE A 258 5.70 11.17 7.56
CA ILE A 258 4.49 11.77 8.14
C ILE A 258 3.25 11.38 7.32
N THR A 259 3.22 11.66 6.00
CA THR A 259 2.10 11.20 5.16
C THR A 259 1.95 9.69 5.17
N ALA A 260 3.06 8.95 5.15
CA ALA A 260 3.05 7.50 5.24
C ALA A 260 2.34 7.01 6.50
N PHE A 261 2.67 7.59 7.66
CA PHE A 261 2.04 7.25 8.93
C PHE A 261 0.54 7.55 8.92
N CYS A 262 0.16 8.77 8.52
CA CYS A 262 -1.25 9.20 8.51
C CYS A 262 -2.12 8.40 7.52
N LEU A 263 -1.55 7.96 6.39
CA LEU A 263 -2.29 7.21 5.38
C LEU A 263 -2.35 5.71 5.67
N VAL A 264 -1.28 5.11 6.20
CA VAL A 264 -1.13 3.65 6.21
C VAL A 264 -1.47 3.05 7.56
N VAL A 265 -1.20 3.75 8.66
CA VAL A 265 -1.46 3.19 10.00
C VAL A 265 -2.94 2.94 10.23
N PRO A 266 -3.88 3.87 9.92
CA PRO A 266 -5.30 3.59 10.06
C PRO A 266 -5.74 2.39 9.22
N GLU A 267 -5.26 2.31 7.98
CA GLU A 267 -5.58 1.24 7.04
C GLU A 267 -5.05 -0.12 7.52
N ALA A 268 -3.81 -0.15 8.04
CA ALA A 268 -3.20 -1.36 8.59
C ALA A 268 -3.91 -1.83 9.86
N LEU A 269 -4.30 -0.90 10.75
CA LEU A 269 -5.06 -1.23 11.97
C LEU A 269 -6.44 -1.79 11.64
N LEU A 270 -7.15 -1.18 10.69
CA LEU A 270 -8.47 -1.65 10.25
C LEU A 270 -8.37 -3.01 9.57
N LEU A 271 -7.36 -3.22 8.71
CA LEU A 271 -7.09 -4.50 8.08
C LEU A 271 -6.75 -5.59 9.11
N ALA A 272 -5.86 -5.30 10.07
CA ALA A 272 -5.47 -6.25 11.10
C ALA A 272 -6.66 -6.62 11.99
N LYS A 273 -7.44 -5.62 12.42
CA LYS A 273 -8.66 -5.84 13.21
C LYS A 273 -9.65 -6.74 12.47
N ASP A 274 -9.88 -6.48 11.18
CA ASP A 274 -10.80 -7.29 10.38
C ASP A 274 -10.28 -8.73 10.18
N LEU A 275 -8.99 -8.92 9.90
CA LEU A 275 -8.37 -10.24 9.78
C LEU A 275 -8.46 -11.04 11.09
N ILE A 276 -8.17 -10.41 12.22
CA ILE A 276 -8.26 -11.04 13.56
C ILE A 276 -9.71 -11.42 13.86
N ASN A 277 -10.65 -10.49 13.67
CA ASN A 277 -12.06 -10.74 13.92
C ASN A 277 -12.56 -11.91 13.07
N ARG A 278 -12.22 -11.96 11.78
CA ARG A 278 -12.61 -13.05 10.87
C ARG A 278 -11.97 -14.39 11.22
N TYR A 279 -10.74 -14.39 11.70
CA TYR A 279 -10.07 -15.60 12.14
C TYR A 279 -10.75 -16.18 13.39
N ILE A 280 -11.00 -15.33 14.40
CA ILE A 280 -11.67 -15.73 15.64
C ILE A 280 -13.08 -16.24 15.36
N ALA A 281 -13.85 -15.45 14.61
CA ALA A 281 -15.16 -15.76 14.07
C ALA A 281 -15.28 -17.16 13.49
N LEU A 282 -14.44 -17.46 12.49
CA LEU A 282 -14.63 -18.64 11.65
C LEU A 282 -13.96 -19.90 12.22
N LEU A 283 -12.84 -19.76 12.94
CA LEU A 283 -12.01 -20.91 13.31
C LEU A 283 -11.78 -21.08 14.81
N ALA A 284 -12.05 -20.07 15.64
CA ALA A 284 -11.76 -20.10 17.06
C ALA A 284 -12.86 -19.43 17.92
N PRO A 285 -14.15 -19.81 17.77
CA PRO A 285 -15.24 -19.19 18.53
C PRO A 285 -15.10 -19.39 20.05
N SER A 286 -14.35 -20.41 20.49
CA SER A 286 -14.06 -20.68 21.91
C SER A 286 -13.00 -19.76 22.54
N LEU A 287 -12.21 -19.03 21.75
CA LEU A 287 -11.13 -18.16 22.21
C LEU A 287 -11.55 -16.69 22.39
N GLY A 288 -12.80 -16.33 22.05
CA GLY A 288 -13.20 -14.92 21.90
C GLY A 288 -14.65 -14.61 22.28
N ALA A 289 -15.26 -15.35 23.20
CA ALA A 289 -16.55 -14.98 23.78
C ALA A 289 -16.39 -13.83 24.79
N THR A 290 -16.18 -12.61 24.28
CA THR A 290 -16.82 -11.46 24.92
C THR A 290 -18.19 -11.33 24.25
N ASP A 291 -19.26 -11.40 25.02
CA ASP A 291 -20.65 -11.51 24.53
C ASP A 291 -21.01 -10.47 23.45
N TYR A 292 -20.29 -9.35 23.34
CA TYR A 292 -20.49 -8.36 22.29
C TYR A 292 -19.97 -8.75 20.89
N ALA A 293 -18.89 -9.53 20.78
CA ALA A 293 -18.28 -9.87 19.49
C ALA A 293 -19.04 -11.02 18.80
N ALA A 294 -19.42 -12.05 19.55
CA ALA A 294 -20.23 -13.17 19.07
C ALA A 294 -21.65 -12.73 18.69
N GLU A 295 -22.24 -11.77 19.43
CA GLU A 295 -23.56 -11.19 19.13
C GLU A 295 -23.51 -10.24 17.91
N ALA A 296 -22.45 -9.43 17.79
CA ALA A 296 -22.21 -8.59 16.61
C ALA A 296 -21.97 -9.42 15.35
N GLU A 297 -21.31 -10.57 15.49
CA GLU A 297 -21.05 -11.49 14.40
C GLU A 297 -22.26 -12.38 14.07
N ARG A 298 -23.06 -12.82 15.04
CA ARG A 298 -24.38 -13.41 14.77
C ARG A 298 -25.26 -12.45 13.98
N ARG A 299 -25.26 -11.16 14.33
CA ARG A 299 -25.94 -10.11 13.54
C ARG A 299 -25.29 -9.87 12.17
N ALA A 300 -23.97 -9.99 12.06
CA ALA A 300 -23.25 -9.84 10.79
C ALA A 300 -23.48 -11.03 9.84
N LEU A 301 -23.51 -12.25 10.37
CA LEU A 301 -23.80 -13.51 9.68
C LEU A 301 -25.29 -13.63 9.32
N GLN A 302 -26.20 -13.15 10.18
CA GLN A 302 -27.63 -13.00 9.85
C GLN A 302 -27.87 -11.91 8.79
N SER A 303 -26.99 -10.92 8.69
CA SER A 303 -27.00 -9.97 7.59
C SER A 303 -26.25 -10.54 6.37
N THR A 304 -26.86 -11.50 5.69
CA THR A 304 -26.45 -12.01 4.37
C THR A 304 -26.08 -10.88 3.40
N TRP A 305 -26.63 -9.69 3.62
CA TRP A 305 -26.37 -8.44 2.89
C TRP A 305 -24.98 -7.83 3.09
N ARG A 306 -24.37 -7.87 4.29
CA ARG A 306 -22.99 -7.38 4.51
C ARG A 306 -21.93 -8.35 4.02
N ILE A 307 -22.26 -9.64 3.98
CA ILE A 307 -21.42 -10.67 3.35
C ILE A 307 -21.30 -10.42 1.83
N LEU A 308 -22.31 -9.80 1.22
CA LEU A 308 -22.34 -9.49 -0.21
C LEU A 308 -21.62 -8.19 -0.61
N MET A 309 -21.24 -7.32 0.32
CA MET A 309 -20.65 -5.99 0.02
C MET A 309 -19.30 -5.80 0.73
N PRO A 310 -18.18 -6.33 0.18
CA PRO A 310 -16.85 -6.26 0.78
C PRO A 310 -16.08 -5.01 0.33
N THR A 311 -16.78 -3.92 0.02
CA THR A 311 -16.16 -2.79 -0.68
C THR A 311 -15.15 -2.00 0.18
N GLN A 312 -15.24 -2.04 1.50
CA GLN A 312 -14.34 -1.24 2.35
C GLN A 312 -13.07 -1.98 2.79
N THR A 313 -13.15 -3.25 3.19
CA THR A 313 -12.00 -3.97 3.78
C THR A 313 -10.95 -4.39 2.75
N VAL A 314 -11.37 -4.70 1.53
CA VAL A 314 -10.46 -4.98 0.42
C VAL A 314 -9.74 -3.70 -0.04
N GLY A 315 -10.34 -2.53 0.19
CA GLY A 315 -9.67 -1.23 0.01
C GLY A 315 -8.46 -1.08 0.94
N HIS A 316 -8.62 -1.43 2.21
CA HIS A 316 -7.52 -1.38 3.20
C HIS A 316 -6.35 -2.28 2.80
N ALA A 317 -6.64 -3.52 2.37
CA ALA A 317 -5.62 -4.44 1.88
C ALA A 317 -4.84 -3.86 0.67
N ALA A 318 -5.55 -3.19 -0.24
CA ALA A 318 -4.95 -2.54 -1.40
C ALA A 318 -4.01 -1.39 -1.00
N HIS A 319 -4.45 -0.56 -0.04
CA HIS A 319 -3.67 0.58 0.44
C HIS A 319 -2.38 0.14 1.14
N VAL A 320 -2.48 -0.84 2.05
CA VAL A 320 -1.32 -1.43 2.73
C VAL A 320 -0.38 -2.08 1.70
N GLY A 321 -0.94 -2.81 0.74
CA GLY A 321 -0.18 -3.42 -0.35
C GLY A 321 0.59 -2.43 -1.22
N GLY A 322 -0.09 -1.38 -1.66
CA GLY A 322 0.50 -0.27 -2.40
C GLY A 322 1.67 0.34 -1.64
N PHE A 323 1.48 0.63 -0.36
CA PHE A 323 2.54 1.14 0.52
C PHE A 323 3.76 0.22 0.59
N VAL A 324 3.56 -1.07 0.85
CA VAL A 324 4.66 -2.04 0.98
C VAL A 324 5.48 -2.12 -0.32
N VAL A 325 4.81 -2.16 -1.48
CA VAL A 325 5.51 -2.16 -2.77
C VAL A 325 6.26 -0.85 -3.00
N GLY A 326 5.63 0.29 -2.74
CA GLY A 326 6.27 1.60 -2.86
C GLY A 326 7.50 1.75 -1.97
N TRP A 327 7.42 1.28 -0.72
CA TRP A 327 8.53 1.23 0.23
C TRP A 327 9.69 0.37 -0.30
N GLY A 328 9.38 -0.81 -0.83
CA GLY A 328 10.35 -1.68 -1.51
C GLY A 328 11.01 -1.03 -2.73
N MET A 329 10.22 -0.33 -3.56
CA MET A 329 10.74 0.44 -4.71
C MET A 329 11.74 1.53 -4.25
N GLY A 330 11.47 2.21 -3.14
CA GLY A 330 12.37 3.21 -2.55
C GLY A 330 13.72 2.62 -2.14
N TYR A 331 13.72 1.49 -1.43
CA TYR A 331 14.96 0.78 -1.06
C TYR A 331 15.71 0.22 -2.26
N CYS A 332 15.00 -0.34 -3.24
CA CYS A 332 15.59 -0.79 -4.50
C CYS A 332 16.30 0.36 -5.20
N TRP A 333 15.67 1.55 -5.24
CA TRP A 333 16.27 2.72 -5.84
C TRP A 333 17.50 3.25 -5.07
N LEU A 334 17.47 3.24 -3.74
CA LEU A 334 18.64 3.54 -2.91
C LEU A 334 19.81 2.61 -3.22
N TRP A 335 19.53 1.31 -3.36
CA TRP A 335 20.53 0.31 -3.70
C TRP A 335 21.11 0.54 -5.10
N VAL A 336 20.27 0.79 -6.11
CA VAL A 336 20.72 1.12 -7.48
C VAL A 336 21.61 2.36 -7.47
N ARG A 337 21.25 3.41 -6.73
CA ARG A 337 22.04 4.65 -6.60
C ARG A 337 23.39 4.37 -5.95
N LYS A 338 23.44 3.59 -4.87
CA LYS A 338 24.70 3.19 -4.20
C LYS A 338 25.59 2.39 -5.16
N SER A 339 25.02 1.41 -5.87
CA SER A 339 25.74 0.58 -6.83
C SER A 339 26.26 1.35 -8.05
N ARG A 340 25.54 2.39 -8.52
CA ARG A 340 26.04 3.30 -9.57
C ARG A 340 27.20 4.16 -9.05
N ARG A 341 27.10 4.71 -7.83
CA ARG A 341 28.20 5.49 -7.22
C ARG A 341 29.47 4.64 -7.05
N LEU A 342 29.33 3.40 -6.57
CA LEU A 342 30.45 2.46 -6.43
C LEU A 342 31.10 2.12 -7.77
N ARG A 343 30.32 1.94 -8.83
CA ARG A 343 30.86 1.71 -10.19
C ARG A 343 31.59 2.94 -10.72
N LEU A 344 31.06 4.14 -10.50
CA LEU A 344 31.71 5.39 -10.91
C LEU A 344 33.01 5.65 -10.14
N THR A 345 33.05 5.38 -8.83
CA THR A 345 34.28 5.52 -8.03
C THR A 345 35.33 4.49 -8.43
N GLN A 346 34.93 3.25 -8.72
CA GLN A 346 35.84 2.23 -9.28
C GLN A 346 36.35 2.59 -10.67
N SER A 347 35.51 3.16 -11.54
CA SER A 347 35.91 3.63 -12.87
C SER A 347 36.89 4.79 -12.77
N ARG A 348 36.65 5.76 -11.87
CA ARG A 348 37.58 6.87 -11.61
C ARG A 348 38.90 6.41 -11.02
N ARG A 349 38.89 5.44 -10.10
CA ARG A 349 40.13 4.84 -9.57
C ARG A 349 40.92 4.12 -10.64
N ARG A 350 40.25 3.39 -11.54
CA ARG A 350 40.91 2.77 -12.70
C ARG A 350 41.50 3.85 -13.60
N VAL A 351 40.75 4.85 -14.03
CA VAL A 351 41.28 5.95 -14.88
C VAL A 351 42.43 6.70 -14.20
N ALA A 352 42.39 6.92 -12.88
CA ALA A 352 43.47 7.54 -12.12
C ALA A 352 44.74 6.66 -12.04
N GLN A 353 44.62 5.33 -12.16
CA GLN A 353 45.78 4.43 -12.28
C GLN A 353 46.43 4.47 -13.67
N TRP A 354 45.71 4.95 -14.70
CA TRP A 354 46.20 5.08 -16.08
C TRP A 354 46.73 6.48 -16.42
N LEU A 355 46.52 7.47 -15.54
CA LEU A 355 47.09 8.81 -15.72
C LEU A 355 48.52 8.85 -15.14
N PRO A 356 49.53 9.33 -15.88
CA PRO A 356 50.89 9.46 -15.36
C PRO A 356 50.88 10.43 -14.17
N ARG A 357 51.52 10.02 -13.06
CA ARG A 357 51.66 10.84 -11.86
C ARG A 357 52.34 12.17 -12.23
N PRO A 358 51.73 13.34 -11.97
CA PRO A 358 52.43 14.60 -12.10
C PRO A 358 53.39 14.73 -10.91
N GLY A 359 54.70 14.70 -11.19
CA GLY A 359 55.72 15.04 -10.20
C GLY A 359 56.75 13.95 -9.92
N THR A 360 57.59 13.64 -10.91
CA THR A 360 59.00 13.34 -10.65
C THR A 360 59.80 14.41 -11.38
N GLN A 361 59.87 15.62 -10.79
CA GLN A 361 60.83 16.62 -11.23
C GLN A 361 62.23 16.10 -10.87
N VAL A 362 62.94 15.60 -11.89
CA VAL A 362 64.37 15.32 -11.80
C VAL A 362 65.09 16.66 -11.70
N TYR A 363 65.55 17.01 -10.50
CA TYR A 363 66.48 18.12 -10.31
C TYR A 363 67.81 17.78 -10.99
N VAL A 364 68.02 18.29 -12.21
CA VAL A 364 69.33 18.28 -12.86
C VAL A 364 70.16 19.41 -12.24
N ARG A 365 71.08 19.05 -11.35
CA ARG A 365 72.05 19.98 -10.76
C ARG A 365 73.11 20.32 -11.81
N VAL A 366 72.91 21.42 -12.54
CA VAL A 366 73.95 22.00 -13.41
C VAL A 366 75.07 22.53 -12.52
N ARG A 367 76.24 21.88 -12.59
CA ARG A 367 77.45 22.26 -11.85
C ARG A 367 78.22 23.28 -12.72
N SER A 368 78.10 24.56 -12.40
CA SER A 368 78.93 25.62 -13.00
C SER A 368 80.37 25.46 -12.52
N ARG A 369 81.31 25.31 -13.47
CA ARG A 369 82.75 25.50 -13.22
C ARG A 369 83.08 26.96 -13.49
N PHE A 370 83.53 27.66 -12.45
CA PHE A 370 84.61 28.61 -12.51
C PHE A 370 85.52 28.33 -11.31
#